data_AF-A0A1U7IZ73-F1
#
_entry.id   AF-A0A1U7IZ73-F1
#
_cell.length_a   1.000
_cell.length_b   1.000
_cell.length_c   1.000
_cell.angle_alpha   90.00
_cell.angle_beta   90.00
_cell.angle_gamma   90.00
#
_symmetry.space_group_name_H-M   'P 1'
#
loop_
_entity.id
_entity.type
_entity.pdbx_description
1 polymer ?
#
loop_
_entity_poly.entity_id
_entity_poly.type
_entity_poly.pdbx_seq_one_letter_code
_entity_poly.pdbx_strand_id
1 'polypeptide(L)'
;MAKGADDKDFFLPTHLQSPMTLTNKLELAQENPPTSEKQTIAAIIKLSQDLLNKTADPVQRQQHPKSHGCVKAEFIVKDVPEHLKFGVFTEPCT
;
A
#
# COMPACT_ATOMS: atom_id res chain seq x y z
N MET A 1 2.14 49.73 34.18
CA MET A 1 3.16 49.66 33.10
C MET A 1 4.12 48.55 33.45
N ALA A 2 3.89 47.35 32.95
CA ALA A 2 4.81 46.22 33.06
C ALA A 2 5.12 45.76 31.63
N LYS A 3 6.40 45.81 31.27
CA LYS A 3 6.93 45.47 29.94
C LYS A 3 6.71 43.98 29.66
N GLY A 4 6.23 43.69 28.46
CA GLY A 4 6.20 42.34 27.91
C GLY A 4 7.62 41.83 27.72
N ALA A 5 7.85 40.60 28.18
CA ALA A 5 8.98 39.77 27.80
C ALA A 5 8.42 38.71 26.86
N ASP A 6 8.74 38.88 25.57
CA ASP A 6 8.70 37.81 24.60
C ASP A 6 9.82 36.83 24.94
N ASP A 7 9.47 35.58 25.21
CA ASP A 7 10.34 34.41 25.02
C ASP A 7 9.42 33.18 25.02
N LYS A 8 8.89 32.87 23.84
CA LYS A 8 8.25 31.58 23.60
C LYS A 8 9.32 30.61 23.15
N ASP A 9 10.06 30.08 24.11
CA ASP A 9 10.79 28.84 23.94
C ASP A 9 9.79 27.73 23.64
N PHE A 10 9.68 27.45 22.35
CA PHE A 10 8.96 26.35 21.76
C PHE A 10 9.60 25.06 22.28
N PHE A 11 9.05 24.57 23.39
CA PHE A 11 9.47 23.35 24.06
C PHE A 11 9.18 22.15 23.15
N LEU A 12 10.13 21.80 22.29
CA LEU A 12 10.18 20.49 21.65
C LEU A 12 10.61 19.48 22.71
N PRO A 13 9.76 18.53 23.13
CA PRO A 13 10.21 17.47 24.01
C PRO A 13 11.17 16.58 23.21
N THR A 14 12.43 16.68 23.59
CA THR A 14 13.49 15.71 23.38
C THR A 14 12.97 14.30 23.70
N HIS A 15 12.60 13.54 22.68
CA HIS A 15 12.57 12.08 22.73
C HIS A 15 13.52 11.55 21.67
N LEU A 16 14.78 11.42 22.13
CA LEU A 16 15.75 10.40 21.73
C LEU A 16 15.64 9.97 20.26
N GLN A 17 16.29 10.72 19.38
CA GLN A 17 16.99 10.07 18.28
C GLN A 17 17.93 9.03 18.91
N SER A 18 17.60 7.75 18.75
CA SER A 18 18.55 6.70 19.07
C SER A 18 19.84 6.98 18.30
N PRO A 19 21.02 6.91 18.94
CA PRO A 19 22.26 6.97 18.21
C PRO A 19 22.30 5.78 17.25
N MET A 20 22.26 6.05 15.94
CA MET A 20 22.63 5.06 14.92
C MET A 20 24.13 4.83 15.01
N THR A 21 24.56 4.09 16.03
CA THR A 21 25.92 3.56 16.11
C THR A 21 25.85 2.13 16.59
N LEU A 22 25.88 1.20 15.63
CA LEU A 22 26.74 0.04 15.76
C LEU A 22 27.25 -0.31 14.36
N THR A 23 28.53 -0.01 14.14
CA THR A 23 29.31 -0.50 13.00
C THR A 23 29.53 -2.00 13.17
N ASN A 24 28.46 -2.79 13.16
CA ASN A 24 28.56 -4.24 13.10
C ASN A 24 28.94 -4.59 11.66
N LYS A 25 30.15 -5.13 11.50
CA LYS A 25 30.61 -5.70 10.23
C LYS A 25 29.69 -6.86 9.88
N LEU A 26 28.71 -6.61 9.01
CA LEU A 26 27.79 -7.63 8.53
C LEU A 26 28.55 -8.63 7.65
N GLU A 27 28.22 -9.91 7.78
CA GLU A 27 28.80 -10.95 6.96
C GLU A 27 28.19 -10.94 5.56
N LEU A 28 29.04 -11.13 4.54
CA LEU A 28 28.60 -11.22 3.16
C LEU A 28 27.74 -12.48 2.98
N ALA A 29 26.62 -12.35 2.25
CA ALA A 29 25.64 -13.42 2.02
C ALA A 29 24.95 -13.98 3.28
N GLN A 30 24.90 -13.20 4.38
CA GLN A 30 24.09 -13.51 5.55
C GLN A 30 22.96 -12.49 5.72
N GLU A 31 21.75 -12.98 5.98
CA GLU A 31 20.62 -12.14 6.34
C GLU A 31 20.76 -11.70 7.80
N ASN A 32 20.70 -10.39 8.04
CA ASN A 32 20.87 -9.80 9.37
C ASN A 32 19.61 -8.98 9.70
N PRO A 33 18.49 -9.64 9.99
CA PRO A 33 17.26 -8.93 10.29
C PRO A 33 17.39 -8.15 11.60
N PRO A 34 16.73 -6.98 11.71
CA PRO A 34 16.72 -6.23 12.95
C PRO A 34 15.97 -7.00 14.04
N THR A 35 16.33 -6.78 15.31
CA THR A 35 15.68 -7.44 16.45
C THR A 35 14.18 -7.18 16.55
N SER A 36 13.71 -6.08 15.96
CA SER A 36 12.30 -5.70 15.91
C SER A 36 11.50 -6.34 14.77
N GLU A 37 12.14 -7.10 13.87
CA GLU A 37 11.51 -7.60 12.65
C GLU A 37 10.22 -8.39 12.94
N LYS A 38 10.27 -9.32 13.90
CA LYS A 38 9.10 -10.14 14.27
C LYS A 38 7.92 -9.27 14.72
N GLN A 39 8.17 -8.24 15.52
CA GLN A 39 7.16 -7.31 15.99
C GLN A 39 6.62 -6.46 14.83
N THR A 40 7.50 -6.01 13.93
CA THR A 40 7.11 -5.26 12.73
C THR A 40 6.24 -6.09 11.79
N ILE A 41 6.61 -7.34 11.54
CA ILE A 41 5.81 -8.28 10.74
C ILE A 41 4.43 -8.47 11.37
N ALA A 42 4.36 -8.72 12.68
CA ALA A 42 3.09 -8.88 13.38
C ALA A 42 2.20 -7.63 13.28
N ALA A 43 2.78 -6.43 13.38
CA ALA A 43 2.06 -5.17 13.22
C ALA A 43 1.50 -4.99 11.81
N ILE A 44 2.28 -5.34 10.77
CA ILE A 44 1.85 -5.27 9.37
C ILE A 44 0.71 -6.26 9.09
N ILE A 45 0.81 -7.49 9.60
CA ILE A 45 -0.25 -8.50 9.45
C ILE A 45 -1.54 -7.99 10.07
N LYS A 46 -1.48 -7.49 11.30
CA LYS A 46 -2.66 -6.95 12.00
C LYS A 46 -3.30 -5.80 11.23
N LEU A 47 -2.51 -4.82 10.80
CA LEU A 47 -3.00 -3.68 10.01
C LEU A 47 -3.68 -4.15 8.72
N SER A 48 -3.08 -5.11 8.02
CA SER A 48 -3.62 -5.63 6.77
C SER A 48 -4.95 -6.35 6.98
N GLN A 49 -5.06 -7.16 8.05
CA GLN A 49 -6.30 -7.83 8.43
C GLN A 49 -7.38 -6.83 8.83
N ASP A 50 -7.06 -5.80 9.60
CA ASP A 50 -8.01 -4.75 10.00
C ASP A 50 -8.55 -3.99 8.77
N LEU A 51 -7.71 -3.77 7.74
CA LEU A 51 -8.12 -3.15 6.48
C LEU A 51 -8.99 -4.07 5.61
N LEU A 52 -8.75 -5.38 5.64
CA LEU A 52 -9.47 -6.40 4.85
C LEU A 52 -10.80 -6.81 5.47
N ASN A 53 -10.86 -6.92 6.80
CA ASN A 53 -12.03 -7.34 7.56
C ASN A 53 -13.01 -6.18 7.75
N LYS A 54 -13.43 -5.55 6.64
CA LYS A 54 -14.51 -4.57 6.64
C LYS A 54 -15.85 -5.31 6.72
N THR A 55 -16.67 -4.97 7.70
CA THR A 55 -18.00 -5.55 7.94
C THR A 55 -19.12 -4.90 7.12
N ALA A 56 -18.78 -4.02 6.18
CA ALA A 56 -19.77 -3.34 5.35
C ALA A 56 -20.33 -4.31 4.29
N ASP A 57 -21.65 -4.33 4.13
CA ASP A 57 -22.35 -5.07 3.08
C ASP A 57 -23.07 -4.09 2.14
N PRO A 58 -22.70 -4.02 0.84
CA PRO A 58 -21.64 -4.80 0.18
C PRO A 58 -20.24 -4.31 0.54
N VAL A 59 -19.28 -5.25 0.58
CA VAL A 59 -17.85 -4.93 0.78
C VAL A 59 -17.36 -4.11 -0.42
N GLN A 60 -16.84 -2.92 -0.15
CA GLN A 60 -16.24 -2.08 -1.19
C GLN A 60 -14.94 -2.70 -1.71
N ARG A 61 -14.73 -2.65 -3.03
CA ARG A 61 -13.47 -3.07 -3.66
C ARG A 61 -12.30 -2.28 -3.05
N GLN A 62 -11.24 -2.97 -2.63
CA GLN A 62 -10.05 -2.29 -2.10
C GLN A 62 -9.27 -1.52 -3.17
N GLN A 63 -9.30 -2.01 -4.41
CA GLN A 63 -8.71 -1.35 -5.57
C GLN A 63 -9.81 -0.92 -6.54
N HIS A 64 -9.60 0.24 -7.16
CA HIS A 64 -10.61 0.92 -7.99
C HIS A 64 -12.00 1.06 -7.29
N PRO A 65 -12.07 1.54 -6.02
CA PRO A 65 -13.32 1.65 -5.27
C PRO A 65 -14.32 2.62 -5.92
N LYS A 66 -13.83 3.57 -6.72
CA LYS A 66 -14.64 4.56 -7.42
C LYS A 66 -15.00 4.06 -8.82
N SER A 67 -16.00 3.19 -8.90
CA SER A 67 -16.57 2.74 -10.17
C SER A 67 -17.74 3.62 -10.60
N HIS A 68 -17.56 4.41 -11.66
CA HIS A 68 -18.66 4.86 -12.52
C HIS A 68 -18.41 4.22 -13.87
N GLY A 69 -19.27 3.30 -14.30
CA GLY A 69 -19.08 2.65 -15.59
C GLY A 69 -20.08 1.54 -15.86
N CYS A 70 -21.34 1.91 -16.09
CA CYS A 70 -22.23 1.09 -16.89
C CYS A 70 -22.20 1.67 -18.31
N VAL A 71 -21.52 0.96 -19.21
CA VAL A 71 -21.52 1.31 -20.63
C VAL A 71 -22.21 0.17 -21.36
N LYS A 72 -23.27 0.50 -22.09
CA LYS A 72 -23.88 -0.41 -23.05
C LYS A 72 -23.27 -0.11 -24.42
N ALA A 73 -22.42 -0.99 -24.92
CA ALA A 73 -21.70 -0.83 -26.18
C ALA A 73 -21.45 -2.19 -26.83
N GLU A 74 -21.10 -2.16 -28.12
CA GLU A 74 -20.67 -3.32 -28.91
C GLU A 74 -19.15 -3.28 -29.08
N PHE A 75 -18.52 -4.45 -29.07
CA PHE A 75 -17.07 -4.59 -29.23
C PHE A 75 -16.77 -5.48 -30.43
N ILE A 76 -16.46 -4.84 -31.55
CA ILE A 76 -16.27 -5.52 -32.82
C ILE A 76 -14.79 -5.77 -33.06
N VAL A 77 -14.42 -7.04 -33.21
CA VAL A 77 -13.08 -7.44 -33.64
C VAL A 77 -13.15 -7.96 -35.07
N LYS A 78 -12.29 -7.41 -35.94
CA LYS A 78 -12.26 -7.76 -37.37
C LYS A 78 -11.45 -9.04 -37.59
N ASP A 79 -10.16 -8.89 -37.92
CA ASP A 79 -9.26 -10.00 -38.17
C ASP A 79 -8.34 -10.21 -36.97
N VAL A 80 -8.32 -11.44 -36.48
CA VAL A 80 -7.48 -11.88 -35.36
C VAL A 80 -6.48 -12.92 -35.88
N PRO A 81 -5.19 -12.83 -35.51
CA PRO A 81 -4.21 -13.86 -35.82
C PRO A 81 -4.66 -15.25 -35.35
N GLU A 82 -4.33 -16.30 -36.11
CA GLU A 82 -4.86 -17.66 -35.87
C GLU A 82 -4.63 -18.17 -34.44
N HIS A 83 -3.45 -17.90 -33.87
CA HIS A 83 -3.11 -18.31 -32.50
C HIS A 83 -3.88 -17.57 -31.39
N LEU A 84 -4.66 -16.55 -31.75
CA LEU A 84 -5.50 -15.77 -30.83
C LEU A 84 -7.00 -16.01 -31.06
N LYS A 85 -7.38 -16.84 -32.03
CA LYS A 85 -8.78 -17.22 -32.28
C LYS A 85 -9.23 -18.27 -31.27
N PHE A 86 -9.56 -17.81 -30.06
CA PHE A 86 -10.04 -18.66 -28.97
C PHE A 86 -11.24 -18.03 -28.28
N GLY A 87 -12.19 -18.85 -27.85
CA GLY A 87 -13.39 -18.39 -27.14
C GLY A 87 -14.21 -17.42 -27.99
N VAL A 88 -14.46 -16.22 -27.47
CA VAL A 88 -15.25 -15.16 -28.14
C VAL A 88 -14.60 -14.63 -29.42
N PHE A 89 -13.33 -14.95 -29.69
CA PHE A 89 -12.62 -14.56 -30.91
C PHE A 89 -12.51 -15.69 -31.95
N THR A 90 -13.22 -16.80 -31.75
CA THR A 90 -13.19 -17.95 -32.68
C THR A 90 -13.82 -17.58 -34.04
N GLU A 91 -14.95 -16.86 -33.99
CA GLU A 91 -15.64 -16.33 -35.17
C GLU A 91 -15.83 -14.82 -34.99
N PRO A 92 -15.75 -14.00 -36.06
CA PRO A 92 -16.03 -12.58 -35.96
C PRO A 92 -17.48 -12.35 -35.52
N CYS A 93 -17.69 -11.75 -34.34
CA CYS A 93 -19.00 -11.34 -33.86
C CYS A 93 -18.96 -9.93 -33.24
N THR A 94 -20.13 -9.32 -33.11
CA THR A 94 -20.40 -8.00 -32.49
C THR A 94 -20.55 -8.08 -30.98
#